data_AF-A0A958J7N9-F1
#
_entry.id   AF-A0A958J7N9-F1
#
_cell.length_a   1.000
_cell.length_b   1.000
_cell.length_c   1.000
_cell.angle_alpha   90.00
_cell.angle_beta   90.00
_cell.angle_gamma   90.00
#
_symmetry.space_group_name_H-M   'P 1'
#
loop_
_entity.id
_entity.type
_entity.pdbx_description
1 polymer ?
#
loop_
_entity_poly.entity_id
_entity_poly.type
_entity_poly.pdbx_seq_one_letter_code
_entity_poly.pdbx_strand_id
1 'polypeptide(L)'
;MNKTFFNITGMQIGWFACALGAADGYPWAGPVVVALYLTLFLFQSSVPRQDVRFMLLAALSGAIIDGLLRGSGFISYQSAVPAIDWLAPVWIIAMWMLFATTFNASLRWLRERPLSALLLGLLFIQHPASSIQIKKNGRLGA
;
A
#
# COMPACT_ATOMS: atom_id res chain seq x y z
N MET A 1 10.67 -4.91 -24.33
CA MET A 1 9.65 -4.07 -23.66
C MET A 1 10.32 -3.12 -22.69
N ASN A 2 9.94 -1.85 -22.67
CA ASN A 2 10.44 -0.90 -21.69
C ASN A 2 9.98 -1.34 -20.29
N LYS A 3 10.92 -1.60 -19.36
CA LYS A 3 10.63 -2.07 -17.99
C LYS A 3 9.62 -1.15 -17.26
N THR A 4 9.68 0.15 -17.55
CA THR A 4 8.73 1.15 -17.04
C THR A 4 7.30 0.88 -17.51
N PHE A 5 7.09 0.57 -18.79
CA PHE A 5 5.77 0.30 -19.34
C PHE A 5 5.15 -0.98 -18.77
N PHE A 6 5.98 -2.02 -18.56
CA PHE A 6 5.56 -3.25 -17.90
C PHE A 6 5.06 -2.99 -16.46
N ASN A 7 5.81 -2.20 -15.68
CA ASN A 7 5.41 -1.86 -14.31
C ASN A 7 4.12 -1.03 -14.26
N ILE A 8 3.98 -0.03 -15.14
CA ILE A 8 2.76 0.79 -15.21
C ILE A 8 1.55 -0.07 -15.57
N THR A 9 1.69 -0.94 -16.57
CA THR A 9 0.58 -1.79 -17.03
C THR A 9 0.18 -2.79 -15.95
N GLY A 10 1.16 -3.43 -15.31
CA GLY A 10 0.90 -4.35 -14.21
C GLY A 10 0.27 -3.67 -12.98
N MET A 11 0.68 -2.44 -12.67
CA MET A 11 0.06 -1.62 -11.63
C MET A 11 -1.42 -1.37 -11.93
N GLN A 12 -1.75 -0.94 -13.16
CA GLN A 12 -3.13 -0.66 -13.53
C GLN A 12 -4.00 -1.92 -13.50
N ILE A 13 -3.52 -3.02 -14.11
CA ILE A 13 -4.27 -4.29 -14.15
C ILE A 13 -4.48 -4.84 -12.75
N GLY A 14 -3.43 -4.87 -11.91
CA GLY A 14 -3.53 -5.35 -10.54
C GLY A 14 -4.49 -4.48 -9.71
N TRP A 15 -4.43 -3.16 -9.88
CA TRP A 15 -5.33 -2.23 -9.22
C TRP A 15 -6.79 -2.44 -9.60
N PHE A 16 -7.10 -2.48 -10.89
CA PHE A 16 -8.46 -2.74 -11.37
C PHE A 16 -8.98 -4.10 -10.92
N ALA A 17 -8.13 -5.14 -10.93
CA ALA A 17 -8.53 -6.47 -10.48
C ALA A 17 -8.86 -6.51 -8.98
N CYS A 18 -8.11 -5.80 -8.12
CA CYS A 18 -8.45 -5.68 -6.71
C CYS A 18 -9.69 -4.82 -6.48
N ALA A 19 -9.83 -3.70 -7.18
CA ALA A 19 -10.97 -2.79 -7.00
C ALA A 19 -12.28 -3.45 -7.46
N LEU A 20 -12.31 -4.03 -8.66
CA LEU A 20 -13.49 -4.73 -9.21
C LEU A 20 -13.77 -6.01 -8.43
N GLY A 21 -12.74 -6.80 -8.11
CA GLY A 21 -12.90 -8.02 -7.30
C GLY A 21 -13.47 -7.72 -5.91
N ALA A 22 -13.09 -6.61 -5.29
CA ALA A 22 -13.68 -6.19 -4.03
C ALA A 22 -15.14 -5.70 -4.20
N ALA A 23 -15.45 -4.98 -5.28
CA ALA A 23 -16.79 -4.46 -5.56
C ALA A 23 -17.80 -5.58 -5.88
N ASP A 24 -17.39 -6.61 -6.64
CA ASP A 24 -18.24 -7.72 -7.07
C ASP A 24 -18.32 -8.87 -6.04
N GLY A 25 -17.66 -8.73 -4.88
CA GLY A 25 -17.68 -9.74 -3.84
C GLY A 25 -16.75 -10.94 -4.09
N TYR A 26 -15.78 -10.82 -5.01
CA TYR A 26 -14.74 -11.80 -5.31
C TYR A 26 -13.38 -11.37 -4.72
N PRO A 27 -13.15 -11.48 -3.40
CA PRO A 27 -11.99 -10.94 -2.71
C PRO A 27 -10.65 -11.56 -3.14
N TRP A 28 -10.67 -12.71 -3.81
CA TRP A 28 -9.48 -13.43 -4.28
C TRP A 28 -9.07 -13.11 -5.72
N ALA A 29 -9.98 -12.55 -6.54
CA ALA A 29 -9.69 -12.28 -7.95
C ALA A 29 -8.50 -11.30 -8.10
N GLY A 30 -8.54 -10.19 -7.36
CA GLY A 30 -7.45 -9.22 -7.31
C GLY A 30 -6.11 -9.80 -6.83
N PRO A 31 -6.06 -10.42 -5.63
CA PRO A 31 -4.85 -11.06 -5.13
C PRO A 31 -4.20 -12.06 -6.08
N VAL A 32 -4.99 -12.85 -6.83
CA VAL A 32 -4.46 -13.81 -7.81
C VAL A 32 -3.77 -13.08 -8.97
N VAL A 33 -4.39 -12.05 -9.52
CA VAL A 33 -3.81 -11.23 -10.59
C VAL A 33 -2.53 -10.54 -10.10
N VAL A 34 -2.56 -9.96 -8.90
CA VAL A 34 -1.39 -9.34 -8.28
C VAL A 34 -0.27 -10.36 -8.06
N ALA A 35 -0.57 -11.55 -7.54
CA ALA A 35 0.43 -12.61 -7.33
C ALA A 35 1.11 -13.04 -8.64
N LEU A 36 0.33 -13.16 -9.72
CA LEU A 36 0.87 -13.45 -11.05
C LEU A 36 1.81 -12.34 -11.52
N TYR A 37 1.38 -11.08 -11.39
CA TYR A 37 2.22 -9.93 -11.74
C TYR A 37 3.51 -9.87 -10.90
N LEU A 38 3.42 -10.04 -9.57
CA LEU A 38 4.58 -10.02 -8.67
C LEU A 38 5.58 -11.11 -9.04
N THR A 39 5.10 -12.29 -9.42
CA THR A 39 5.94 -13.39 -9.89
C THR A 39 6.73 -12.99 -11.16
N LEU A 40 6.03 -12.45 -12.16
CA LEU A 40 6.67 -11.95 -13.39
C LEU A 40 7.63 -10.79 -13.15
N PHE A 41 7.29 -9.90 -12.21
CA PHE A 41 8.13 -8.78 -11.78
C PHE A 41 9.44 -9.29 -11.15
N LEU A 42 9.36 -10.27 -10.24
CA LEU A 42 10.53 -10.85 -9.59
C LEU A 42 11.43 -11.59 -10.59
N PHE A 43 10.86 -12.25 -11.60
CA PHE A 43 11.65 -12.86 -12.68
C PHE A 43 12.42 -11.84 -13.53
N GLN A 44 11.90 -10.62 -13.69
CA GLN A 44 12.59 -9.54 -14.43
C GLN A 44 13.52 -8.70 -13.55
N SER A 45 13.45 -8.87 -12.23
CA SER A 45 14.27 -8.10 -11.30
C SER A 45 15.71 -8.59 -11.28
N SER A 46 16.65 -7.65 -11.25
CA SER A 46 18.07 -7.92 -11.04
C SER A 46 18.43 -8.18 -9.58
N VAL A 47 17.54 -7.83 -8.63
CA VAL A 47 17.77 -7.96 -7.18
C VAL A 47 16.49 -8.42 -6.44
N PRO A 48 15.95 -9.61 -6.77
CA PRO A 48 14.64 -10.06 -6.29
C PRO A 48 14.54 -10.14 -4.76
N ARG A 49 15.65 -10.45 -4.06
CA ARG A 49 15.66 -10.53 -2.59
C ARG A 49 15.38 -9.18 -1.92
N GLN A 50 15.85 -8.08 -2.49
CA GLN A 50 15.57 -6.75 -1.95
C GLN A 50 14.15 -6.30 -2.26
N ASP A 51 13.65 -6.68 -3.44
CA ASP A 51 12.28 -6.37 -3.86
C ASP A 51 11.25 -7.07 -2.97
N VAL A 52 11.46 -8.37 -2.68
CA VAL A 52 10.62 -9.12 -1.74
C VAL A 52 10.64 -8.48 -0.35
N ARG A 53 11.81 -8.07 0.15
CA ARG A 53 11.89 -7.36 1.44
C ARG A 53 11.06 -6.08 1.44
N PHE A 54 11.12 -5.30 0.37
CA PHE A 54 10.33 -4.08 0.22
C PHE A 54 8.82 -4.38 0.17
N MET A 55 8.41 -5.41 -0.58
CA MET A 55 7.02 -5.85 -0.65
C MET A 55 6.50 -6.29 0.72
N LEU A 56 7.29 -7.06 1.48
CA LEU A 56 6.93 -7.50 2.83
C LEU A 56 6.82 -6.34 3.82
N LEU A 57 7.76 -5.39 3.78
CA LEU A 57 7.69 -4.19 4.61
C LEU A 57 6.46 -3.35 4.28
N ALA A 58 6.17 -3.14 3.00
CA ALA A 58 4.97 -2.40 2.58
C ALA A 58 3.69 -3.12 2.99
N ALA A 59 3.62 -4.45 2.86
CA ALA A 59 2.48 -5.25 3.30
C ALA A 59 2.27 -5.13 4.82
N LEU A 60 3.34 -5.19 5.61
CA LEU A 60 3.26 -5.04 7.07
C LEU A 60 2.85 -3.62 7.47
N SER A 61 3.49 -2.60 6.89
CA SER A 61 3.14 -1.20 7.13
C SER A 61 1.70 -0.92 6.73
N GLY A 62 1.25 -1.46 5.59
CA GLY A 62 -0.13 -1.37 5.13
C GLY A 62 -1.11 -1.99 6.12
N ALA A 63 -0.85 -3.24 6.55
CA ALA A 63 -1.68 -3.90 7.54
C ALA A 63 -1.78 -3.12 8.86
N ILE A 64 -0.69 -2.50 9.32
CA ILE A 64 -0.70 -1.65 10.52
C ILE A 64 -1.52 -0.38 10.28
N ILE A 65 -1.29 0.32 9.17
CA ILE A 65 -1.99 1.57 8.83
C ILE A 65 -3.50 1.30 8.70
N ASP A 66 -3.88 0.27 7.94
CA ASP A 66 -5.27 -0.15 7.79
C ASP A 66 -5.89 -0.62 9.11
N GLY A 67 -5.13 -1.32 9.95
CA GLY A 67 -5.56 -1.70 11.29
C GLY A 67 -5.85 -0.50 12.18
N LEU A 68 -4.99 0.52 12.14
CA LEU A 68 -5.19 1.78 12.88
C LEU A 68 -6.39 2.57 12.33
N LEU A 69 -6.55 2.65 11.01
CA LEU A 69 -7.68 3.33 10.36
C LEU A 69 -9.02 2.65 10.67
N ARG A 70 -9.04 1.33 10.69
CA ARG A 70 -10.21 0.55 11.11
C ARG A 70 -10.49 0.74 12.61
N GLY A 71 -9.46 0.61 13.46
CA GLY A 71 -9.58 0.74 14.92
C GLY A 71 -10.01 2.14 15.38
N SER A 72 -9.70 3.17 14.60
CA SER A 72 -10.17 4.54 14.81
C SER A 72 -11.57 4.82 14.22
N GLY A 73 -12.17 3.84 13.53
CA GLY A 73 -13.51 3.96 12.96
C GLY A 73 -13.61 4.78 11.67
N PHE A 74 -12.48 5.19 11.08
CA PHE A 74 -12.45 5.98 9.84
C PHE A 74 -12.81 5.16 8.61
N ILE A 75 -12.49 3.87 8.61
CA ILE A 75 -12.73 2.97 7.48
C ILE A 75 -13.39 1.68 7.98
N SER A 76 -14.46 1.28 7.31
CA SER A 76 -15.11 -0.02 7.50
C SER A 76 -15.04 -0.80 6.20
N TYR A 77 -14.45 -1.99 6.27
CA TYR A 77 -14.37 -2.89 5.13
C TYR A 77 -15.50 -3.92 5.24
N GLN A 78 -16.35 -4.01 4.23
CA GLN A 78 -17.26 -5.14 4.07
C GLN A 78 -16.43 -6.33 3.54
N SER A 79 -15.90 -7.14 4.46
CA SER A 79 -15.14 -8.34 4.10
C SER A 79 -16.10 -9.48 3.73
N ALA A 80 -16.00 -10.02 2.52
CA ALA A 80 -16.72 -11.24 2.13
C ALA A 80 -16.12 -12.53 2.71
N VAL A 81 -14.92 -12.47 3.33
CA VAL A 81 -14.26 -13.59 4.00
C VAL A 81 -14.36 -13.42 5.52
N PRO A 82 -15.21 -14.21 6.22
CA PRO A 82 -15.47 -14.05 7.66
C PRO A 82 -14.31 -14.49 8.58
N ALA A 83 -13.27 -15.10 8.03
CA ALA A 83 -12.30 -15.85 8.84
C ALA A 83 -11.24 -14.98 9.55
N ILE A 84 -11.09 -13.70 9.18
CA ILE A 84 -10.03 -12.83 9.74
C ILE A 84 -10.52 -11.38 9.86
N ASP A 85 -11.42 -11.11 10.82
CA ASP A 85 -11.98 -9.77 11.05
C ASP A 85 -10.95 -8.72 11.50
N TRP A 86 -9.84 -9.16 12.10
CA TRP A 86 -8.79 -8.30 12.62
C TRP A 86 -7.75 -7.87 11.56
N LEU A 87 -7.74 -8.51 10.38
CA LEU A 87 -6.75 -8.24 9.34
C LEU A 87 -7.39 -7.46 8.19
N ALA A 88 -6.62 -6.56 7.57
CA ALA A 88 -7.02 -5.89 6.35
C ALA A 88 -7.39 -6.94 5.28
N PRO A 89 -8.41 -6.70 4.45
CA PRO A 89 -8.79 -7.64 3.40
C PRO A 89 -7.59 -8.00 2.51
N VAL A 90 -7.55 -9.25 2.02
CA VAL A 90 -6.41 -9.76 1.24
C VAL A 90 -6.12 -8.91 0.00
N TRP A 91 -7.15 -8.31 -0.61
CA TRP A 91 -7.02 -7.40 -1.75
C TRP A 91 -6.33 -6.06 -1.39
N ILE A 92 -6.50 -5.55 -0.17
CA ILE A 92 -5.76 -4.38 0.33
C ILE A 92 -4.28 -4.71 0.51
N ILE A 93 -3.98 -5.86 1.12
CA ILE A 93 -2.58 -6.30 1.28
C ILE A 93 -1.91 -6.49 -0.10
N ALA A 94 -2.65 -7.05 -1.06
CA ALA A 94 -2.18 -7.15 -2.44
C ALA A 94 -1.92 -5.77 -3.08
N MET A 95 -2.78 -4.78 -2.82
CA MET A 95 -2.55 -3.39 -3.24
C MET A 95 -1.29 -2.78 -2.62
N TRP A 96 -1.03 -3.01 -1.33
CA TRP A 96 0.19 -2.57 -0.68
C TRP A 96 1.45 -3.19 -1.29
N MET A 97 1.41 -4.49 -1.60
CA MET A 97 2.52 -5.16 -2.28
C MET A 97 2.73 -4.63 -3.70
N LEU A 98 1.63 -4.38 -4.43
CA LEU A 98 1.69 -3.82 -5.79
C LEU A 98 2.30 -2.41 -5.78
N PHE A 99 1.85 -1.56 -4.85
CA PHE A 99 2.41 -0.23 -4.61
C PHE A 99 3.92 -0.29 -4.33
N ALA A 100 4.38 -1.26 -3.53
CA ALA A 100 5.79 -1.45 -3.22
C ALA A 100 6.66 -1.67 -4.48
N THR A 101 6.14 -2.37 -5.50
CA THR A 101 6.90 -2.63 -6.74
C THR A 101 7.19 -1.33 -7.49
N THR A 102 6.18 -0.45 -7.60
CA THR A 102 6.30 0.84 -8.25
C THR A 102 7.17 1.78 -7.43
N PHE A 103 6.95 1.82 -6.12
CA PHE A 103 7.68 2.69 -5.21
C PHE A 103 9.17 2.33 -5.15
N ASN A 104 9.51 1.04 -5.11
CA ASN A 104 10.89 0.56 -5.17
C ASN A 104 11.55 0.96 -6.50
N ALA A 105 10.84 0.84 -7.63
CA ALA A 105 11.35 1.30 -8.93
C ALA A 105 11.65 2.82 -8.93
N SER A 106 10.76 3.64 -8.35
CA SER A 106 10.94 5.10 -8.23
C SER A 106 12.07 5.49 -7.28
N LEU A 107 12.22 4.78 -6.15
CA LEU A 107 13.24 5.05 -5.15
C LEU A 107 14.62 4.45 -5.46
N ARG A 108 14.71 3.60 -6.49
CA ARG A 108 15.99 2.96 -6.84
C ARG A 108 17.08 3.98 -7.16
N TRP A 109 16.71 5.10 -7.79
CA TRP A 109 17.61 6.23 -8.03
C TRP A 109 18.02 6.95 -6.73
N LEU A 110 17.08 7.08 -5.77
CA LEU A 110 17.36 7.74 -4.49
C LEU A 110 18.37 6.94 -3.65
N ARG A 111 18.37 5.61 -3.79
CA ARG A 111 19.33 4.72 -3.13
C ARG A 111 20.78 4.99 -3.53
N GLU A 112 21.02 5.41 -4.76
CA GLU A 112 22.36 5.75 -5.24
C GLU A 112 22.81 7.16 -4.84
N ARG A 113 21.93 7.96 -4.21
CA ARG A 113 22.19 9.35 -3.80
C ARG A 113 21.72 9.62 -2.35
N PRO A 114 22.49 9.21 -1.32
CA PRO A 114 22.08 9.34 0.08
C PRO A 114 21.87 10.79 0.55
N LEU A 115 22.56 11.76 -0.06
CA LEU A 115 22.36 13.18 0.24
C LEU A 115 20.95 13.68 -0.12
N SER A 116 20.39 13.25 -1.26
CA SER A 116 19.01 13.58 -1.60
C SER A 116 18.00 12.89 -0.68
N ALA A 117 18.31 11.69 -0.18
CA ALA A 117 17.46 11.01 0.80
C ALA A 117 17.43 11.76 2.15
N LEU A 118 18.57 12.30 2.59
CA LEU A 118 18.68 13.13 3.78
C LEU A 118 17.85 14.41 3.65
N LEU A 119 17.97 15.11 2.51
CA LEU A 119 17.22 16.35 2.26
C LEU A 119 15.71 16.13 2.22
N LEU A 120 15.25 15.06 1.55
CA LEU A 120 13.84 14.68 1.54
C LEU A 120 13.37 14.32 2.95
N GLY A 121 14.14 13.50 3.69
CA GLY A 121 13.82 13.13 5.07
C GLY A 121 13.67 14.35 5.98
N LEU A 122 14.59 15.31 5.89
CA LEU A 122 14.53 16.56 6.64
C LEU A 122 13.29 17.38 6.29
N LEU A 123 12.92 17.49 5.01
CA LEU A 123 11.72 18.21 4.57
C LEU A 123 10.43 17.60 5.15
N PHE A 124 10.29 16.28 5.09
CA PHE A 124 9.07 15.60 5.57
C PHE A 124 8.96 15.57 7.11
N ILE A 125 10.09 15.56 7.81
CA ILE A 125 10.12 15.64 9.29
C ILE A 125 9.65 17.00 9.82
N GLN A 126 9.69 18.06 9.01
CA GLN A 126 9.36 19.42 9.49
C GLN A 126 7.86 19.69 9.66
N HIS A 127 6.97 18.73 9.39
CA HIS A 127 5.53 18.92 9.60
C HIS A 127 5.00 18.12 10.81
N PRO A 128 5.35 18.49 12.06
CA PRO A 128 4.72 17.91 13.23
C PRO A 128 3.27 18.40 13.30
N ALA A 129 2.34 17.46 13.15
CA ALA A 129 1.03 17.30 13.81
C ALA A 129 0.39 18.48 14.61
N SER A 130 0.51 19.75 14.18
CA SER A 130 0.03 20.91 14.94
C SER A 130 -1.43 21.29 14.66
N SER A 131 -2.11 20.59 13.74
CA SER A 131 -3.51 20.88 13.39
C SER A 131 -4.55 19.92 13.98
N ILE A 132 -4.15 18.94 14.81
CA ILE A 132 -5.12 18.14 15.59
C ILE A 132 -5.59 18.96 16.80
N GLN A 133 -6.27 20.06 16.53
CA GLN A 133 -7.15 20.71 17.49
C GLN A 133 -8.48 19.96 17.42
N ILE A 134 -8.69 19.01 18.33
CA ILE A 134 -10.03 18.44 18.55
C ILE A 134 -10.93 19.59 18.98
N LYS A 135 -11.74 20.08 18.04
CA LYS A 135 -12.87 20.96 18.31
C LYS A 135 -13.85 20.18 19.18
N LYS A 136 -13.71 20.27 20.51
CA LYS A 136 -14.77 19.91 21.46
C LYS A 136 -15.97 20.80 21.12
N ASN A 137 -16.91 20.24 20.36
CA ASN A 137 -18.14 20.93 19.99
C ASN A 137 -18.93 21.23 21.27
N GLY A 138 -19.28 22.49 21.44
CA GLY A 138 -20.11 22.97 22.54
C GLY A 138 -21.54 22.43 22.46
N ARG A 139 -22.07 22.11 23.64
CA ARG A 139 -23.47 22.03 24.11
C ARG A 139 -23.37 21.43 25.51
N LEU A 140 -23.74 22.08 26.60
CA LEU A 140 -25.06 22.64 26.97
C LEU A 140 -24.78 23.94 27.77
N GLY A 141 -25.55 25.03 27.71
CA GLY A 141 -27.00 25.10 27.61
C GLY A 141 -27.64 24.99 29.00
N ALA A 142 -27.36 25.94 29.89
CA ALA A 142 -28.21 26.45 30.99
C ALA A 142 -27.40 27.42 31.86
#